data_AF-A0A813ZF03-F1
#
_entry.id   AF-A0A813ZF03-F1
#
_cell.length_a   1.000
_cell.length_b   1.000
_cell.length_c   1.000
_cell.angle_alpha   90.00
_cell.angle_beta   90.00
_cell.angle_gamma   90.00
#
_symmetry.space_group_name_H-M   'P 1'
#
loop_
_entity.id
_entity.type
_entity.pdbx_description
1 polymer ?
#
loop_
_entity_poly.entity_id
_entity_poly.type
_entity_poly.pdbx_seq_one_letter_code
_entity_poly.pdbx_strand_id
1 'polypeptide(L)'
;MTSTMHIRRDGIAYFFLIILCFLVILLFQHHYASNQNVDQTPIKPIIKITDKFRTHFNTHSSVWYREKCFRNKHADHLAIENLPKYLQNARASTNEACQKFVQKFDALFRLEEIYGALEISPIYLKKINAWLHNDEQLIEQIKKQRIIKIYNRYTHEEMLYNFMRSKRPQSKSEQSAQNYTLTLLEESKKNCDFCGKNYLNSTAEDSFGRLEHRLSYTAANTFKYDRWHTLIVSRNHDTLHLTEDEISDMFELSKEWFEKVYSIESKYTCPEMIWDAMPKSGASQMHTHLQVSLGFDIYYGNIERTRQGARFYAQMNDGRNYFNDYLHIHQALELTIPIGNVHILVHLTPIKDLEVMVLGASLEKDFYKALYLIFRTFIDDLQEYSFSFGMFLPPLNETSINGHVMPVVCRLVFRNPITNLRADMNGLDLYTSSVVGKDRYVLYRQLKQGILKRSK
;
A
#
# COMPACT_ATOMS: atom_id res chain seq x y z
N MET A 1 6.50 -85.69 -18.26
CA MET A 1 5.37 -85.33 -17.39
C MET A 1 4.98 -83.89 -17.70
N THR A 2 3.88 -83.74 -18.44
CA THR A 2 3.24 -82.47 -18.81
C THR A 2 2.54 -81.86 -17.60
N SER A 3 3.00 -80.69 -17.15
CA SER A 3 2.36 -79.95 -16.05
C SER A 3 1.32 -78.99 -16.62
N THR A 4 0.05 -79.36 -16.54
CA THR A 4 -1.09 -78.50 -16.84
C THR A 4 -1.23 -77.43 -15.78
N MET A 5 -1.06 -76.17 -16.18
CA MET A 5 -1.18 -75.00 -15.31
C MET A 5 -2.67 -74.77 -14.99
N HIS A 6 -3.11 -75.18 -13.79
CA HIS A 6 -4.44 -74.87 -13.28
C HIS A 6 -4.53 -73.38 -12.92
N ILE A 7 -5.03 -72.56 -13.85
CA ILE A 7 -5.44 -71.20 -13.54
C ILE A 7 -6.71 -71.30 -12.67
N ARG A 8 -6.60 -70.96 -11.38
CA ARG A 8 -7.76 -70.86 -10.49
C ARG A 8 -8.75 -69.85 -11.09
N ARG A 9 -10.03 -70.21 -11.06
CA ARG A 9 -11.16 -69.44 -11.63
C ARG A 9 -11.17 -67.97 -11.14
N ASP A 10 -10.65 -67.72 -9.94
CA ASP A 10 -10.53 -66.38 -9.35
C ASP A 10 -9.44 -65.53 -10.02
N GLY A 11 -8.36 -66.13 -10.52
CA GLY A 11 -7.26 -65.42 -11.19
C GLY A 11 -7.68 -64.77 -12.51
N ILE A 12 -8.63 -65.39 -13.22
CA ILE A 12 -9.23 -64.82 -14.44
C ILE A 12 -10.07 -63.58 -14.07
N ALA A 13 -10.85 -63.66 -12.99
CA ALA A 13 -11.65 -62.53 -12.52
C ALA A 13 -10.77 -61.33 -12.11
N TYR A 14 -9.66 -61.56 -11.41
CA TYR A 14 -8.68 -60.51 -11.08
C TYR A 14 -8.01 -59.92 -12.31
N PHE A 15 -7.67 -60.74 -13.30
CA PHE A 15 -7.08 -60.25 -14.55
C PHE A 15 -8.05 -59.35 -15.34
N PHE A 16 -9.33 -59.73 -15.42
CA PHE A 16 -10.37 -58.89 -16.03
C PHE A 16 -10.61 -57.59 -15.24
N LEU A 17 -10.55 -57.64 -13.91
CA LEU A 17 -10.70 -56.44 -13.07
C LEU A 17 -9.55 -55.45 -13.30
N ILE A 18 -8.32 -55.93 -13.43
CA ILE A 18 -7.14 -55.09 -13.72
C ILE A 18 -7.25 -54.45 -15.10
N ILE A 19 -7.66 -55.23 -16.11
CA ILE A 19 -7.89 -54.70 -17.47
C ILE A 19 -9.01 -53.65 -17.47
N LEU A 20 -10.10 -53.89 -16.74
CA LEU A 20 -11.21 -52.94 -16.63
C LEU A 20 -10.76 -51.64 -15.96
N CYS A 21 -9.99 -51.71 -14.86
CA CYS A 21 -9.41 -50.54 -14.22
C CYS A 21 -8.47 -49.77 -15.18
N PHE A 22 -7.65 -50.47 -15.96
CA PHE A 22 -6.79 -49.83 -16.96
C PHE A 22 -7.58 -49.13 -18.07
N LEU A 23 -8.65 -49.75 -18.55
CA LEU A 23 -9.56 -49.17 -19.54
C LEU A 23 -10.30 -47.95 -18.99
N VAL A 24 -10.74 -47.98 -17.73
CA VAL A 24 -11.37 -46.83 -17.08
C VAL A 24 -10.39 -45.67 -16.92
N ILE A 25 -9.13 -45.95 -16.55
CA ILE A 25 -8.08 -44.92 -16.45
C ILE A 25 -7.78 -44.32 -17.83
N LEU A 26 -7.67 -45.14 -18.87
CA LEU A 26 -7.45 -44.67 -20.24
C LEU A 26 -8.63 -43.85 -20.78
N LEU A 27 -9.86 -44.26 -20.48
CA LEU A 27 -11.06 -43.49 -20.84
C LEU A 27 -11.13 -42.17 -20.07
N PHE A 28 -10.75 -42.14 -18.79
CA PHE A 28 -10.64 -40.89 -18.02
C PHE A 28 -9.54 -39.98 -18.56
N GLN A 29 -8.37 -40.51 -18.90
CA GLN A 29 -7.28 -39.72 -19.50
C GLN A 29 -7.65 -39.21 -20.89
N HIS A 30 -8.33 -40.02 -21.71
CA HIS A 30 -8.79 -39.59 -23.02
C HIS A 30 -9.89 -38.53 -22.91
N HIS A 31 -10.85 -38.69 -21.98
CA HIS A 31 -11.88 -37.69 -21.71
C HIS A 31 -11.30 -36.40 -21.13
N TYR A 32 -10.29 -36.50 -20.26
CA TYR A 32 -9.57 -35.34 -19.72
C TYR A 32 -8.78 -34.62 -20.81
N ALA A 33 -8.12 -35.35 -21.71
CA ALA A 33 -7.41 -34.79 -22.85
C ALA A 33 -8.36 -34.17 -23.90
N SER A 34 -9.53 -34.78 -24.14
CA SER A 34 -10.52 -34.26 -25.09
C SER A 34 -11.30 -33.05 -24.56
N ASN A 35 -11.40 -32.91 -23.23
CA ASN A 35 -12.02 -31.75 -22.58
C ASN A 35 -11.03 -30.61 -22.28
N GLN A 36 -9.75 -30.74 -22.65
CA GLN A 36 -8.86 -29.60 -22.77
C GLN A 36 -9.05 -28.86 -24.09
N ASN A 37 -10.31 -28.53 -24.42
CA ASN A 37 -10.57 -27.22 -25.02
C ASN A 37 -10.45 -26.21 -23.87
N VAL A 38 -9.20 -26.01 -23.42
CA VAL A 38 -8.84 -24.74 -22.78
C VAL A 38 -9.30 -23.71 -23.78
N ASP A 39 -10.23 -22.88 -23.35
CA ASP A 39 -10.67 -21.69 -24.06
C ASP A 39 -9.41 -20.89 -24.37
N GLN A 40 -8.81 -21.16 -25.55
CA GLN A 40 -7.72 -20.40 -26.10
C GLN A 40 -8.36 -19.10 -26.56
N THR A 41 -8.81 -18.30 -25.60
CA THR A 41 -8.96 -16.87 -25.84
C THR A 41 -7.60 -16.47 -26.40
N PRO A 42 -7.54 -15.99 -27.66
CA PRO A 42 -6.27 -15.63 -28.26
C PRO A 42 -5.59 -14.69 -27.27
N ILE A 43 -4.39 -15.06 -26.80
CA ILE A 43 -3.57 -14.20 -25.95
C ILE A 43 -3.51 -12.90 -26.74
N LYS A 44 -4.24 -11.87 -26.25
CA LYS A 44 -4.21 -10.55 -26.89
C LYS A 44 -2.73 -10.21 -27.05
N PRO A 45 -2.29 -9.79 -28.24
CA PRO A 45 -0.90 -9.41 -28.43
C PRO A 45 -0.52 -8.47 -27.30
N ILE A 46 0.69 -8.65 -26.72
CA ILE A 46 1.17 -7.81 -25.61
C ILE A 46 0.99 -6.36 -26.05
N ILE A 47 -0.07 -5.71 -25.55
CA ILE A 47 -0.39 -4.35 -25.91
C ILE A 47 0.72 -3.52 -25.29
N LYS A 48 1.58 -2.95 -26.13
CA LYS A 48 2.58 -1.98 -25.67
C LYS A 48 1.83 -0.86 -24.97
N ILE A 49 2.23 -0.52 -23.74
CA ILE A 49 1.78 0.72 -23.14
C ILE A 49 2.10 1.85 -24.10
N THR A 50 1.07 2.62 -24.41
CA THR A 50 1.15 3.83 -25.22
C THR A 50 1.50 5.04 -24.34
N ASP A 51 1.08 5.02 -23.07
CA ASP A 51 1.24 6.13 -22.13
C ASP A 51 2.31 5.92 -21.05
N LYS A 52 3.37 6.72 -21.08
CA LYS A 52 4.30 6.87 -19.94
C LYS A 52 3.59 7.50 -18.74
N PHE A 53 4.07 7.21 -17.53
CA PHE A 53 3.60 7.89 -16.33
C PHE A 53 3.89 9.39 -16.42
N ARG A 54 2.94 10.23 -15.97
CA ARG A 54 3.05 11.69 -15.95
C ARG A 54 2.43 12.22 -14.66
N THR A 55 2.99 13.32 -14.16
CA THR A 55 2.50 14.00 -12.96
C THR A 55 1.64 15.22 -13.27
N HIS A 56 1.61 15.66 -14.53
CA HIS A 56 0.79 16.77 -14.99
C HIS A 56 -0.17 16.29 -16.08
N PHE A 57 -1.44 16.64 -15.94
CA PHE A 57 -2.49 16.33 -16.91
C PHE A 57 -3.15 17.62 -17.38
N ASN A 58 -3.50 17.69 -18.66
CA ASN A 58 -4.36 18.74 -19.18
C ASN A 58 -5.82 18.44 -18.81
N THR A 59 -6.17 18.66 -17.54
CA THR A 59 -7.49 18.34 -16.99
C THR A 59 -8.02 19.52 -16.17
N HIS A 60 -9.33 19.52 -15.94
CA HIS A 60 -9.95 20.50 -15.07
C HIS A 60 -9.48 20.38 -13.60
N SER A 61 -9.59 21.47 -12.85
CA SER A 61 -9.27 21.49 -11.42
C SER A 61 -10.24 20.64 -10.60
N SER A 62 -9.81 20.23 -9.40
CA SER A 62 -10.68 19.53 -8.44
C SER A 62 -11.94 20.33 -8.08
N VAL A 63 -11.82 21.67 -7.99
CA VAL A 63 -12.95 22.59 -7.79
C VAL A 63 -13.96 22.49 -8.93
N TRP A 64 -13.48 22.46 -10.17
CA TRP A 64 -14.35 22.31 -11.33
C TRP A 64 -15.07 20.95 -11.31
N TYR A 65 -14.39 19.85 -10.98
CA TYR A 65 -15.03 18.53 -10.85
C TYR A 65 -16.10 18.52 -9.75
N ARG A 66 -15.79 19.13 -8.60
CA ARG A 66 -16.73 19.28 -7.48
C ARG A 66 -18.01 20.02 -7.89
N GLU A 67 -17.87 21.11 -8.62
CA GLU A 67 -19.02 21.92 -9.05
C GLU A 67 -19.80 21.31 -10.21
N LYS A 68 -19.10 20.79 -11.23
CA LYS A 68 -19.70 20.39 -12.50
C LYS A 68 -20.08 18.92 -12.55
N CYS A 69 -19.26 18.04 -11.97
CA CYS A 69 -19.50 16.60 -11.98
C CYS A 69 -20.22 16.13 -10.73
N PHE A 70 -19.80 16.60 -9.55
CA PHE A 70 -20.37 16.12 -8.28
C PHE A 70 -21.58 16.93 -7.80
N ARG A 71 -21.88 18.04 -8.49
CA ARG A 71 -22.98 18.99 -8.20
C ARG A 71 -22.95 19.48 -6.74
N ASN A 72 -21.76 19.72 -6.22
CA ASN A 72 -21.54 20.09 -4.83
C ASN A 72 -20.97 21.52 -4.72
N LYS A 73 -21.73 22.51 -5.20
CA LYS A 73 -21.28 23.91 -5.28
C LYS A 73 -21.13 24.60 -3.93
N HIS A 74 -21.86 24.14 -2.91
CA HIS A 74 -21.98 24.83 -1.62
C HIS A 74 -21.16 24.18 -0.51
N ALA A 75 -20.56 23.01 -0.74
CA ALA A 75 -19.68 22.43 0.26
C ALA A 75 -18.25 22.94 0.05
N ASP A 76 -17.65 23.40 1.14
CA ASP A 76 -16.24 23.76 1.17
C ASP A 76 -15.35 22.57 0.82
N HIS A 77 -15.81 21.35 1.15
CA HIS A 77 -15.06 20.11 1.00
C HIS A 77 -15.95 18.91 0.64
N LEU A 78 -15.31 17.88 0.09
CA LEU A 78 -15.90 16.56 -0.14
C LEU A 78 -15.81 15.69 1.13
N ALA A 79 -16.62 14.63 1.17
CA ALA A 79 -16.64 13.63 2.25
C ALA A 79 -16.81 12.22 1.67
N ILE A 80 -16.18 11.22 2.29
CA ILE A 80 -16.15 9.86 1.71
C ILE A 80 -17.54 9.21 1.74
N GLU A 81 -18.36 9.54 2.73
CA GLU A 81 -19.78 9.13 2.84
C GLU A 81 -20.63 9.55 1.63
N ASN A 82 -20.24 10.62 0.94
CA ASN A 82 -20.99 11.18 -0.17
C ASN A 82 -20.44 10.73 -1.53
N LEU A 83 -19.37 9.93 -1.55
CA LEU A 83 -18.79 9.40 -2.79
C LEU A 83 -19.80 8.67 -3.69
N PRO A 84 -20.71 7.82 -3.18
CA PRO A 84 -21.74 7.18 -4.02
C PRO A 84 -22.61 8.21 -4.76
N LYS A 85 -23.01 9.29 -4.07
CA LYS A 85 -23.80 10.39 -4.64
C LYS A 85 -22.99 11.19 -5.67
N TYR A 86 -21.72 11.46 -5.40
CA TYR A 86 -20.83 12.15 -6.35
C TYR A 86 -20.70 11.37 -7.66
N LEU A 87 -20.51 10.05 -7.59
CA LEU A 87 -20.44 9.19 -8.76
C LEU A 87 -21.77 9.12 -9.51
N GLN A 88 -22.90 9.05 -8.81
CA GLN A 88 -24.23 9.10 -9.42
C GLN A 88 -24.43 10.40 -10.21
N ASN A 89 -24.07 11.54 -9.63
CA ASN A 89 -24.16 12.85 -10.29
C ASN A 89 -23.24 12.93 -11.52
N ALA A 90 -22.02 12.41 -11.42
CA ALA A 90 -21.07 12.41 -12.52
C ALA A 90 -21.53 11.51 -13.67
N ARG A 91 -22.10 10.32 -13.37
CA ARG A 91 -22.69 9.40 -14.35
C ARG A 91 -23.87 10.02 -15.09
N ALA A 92 -24.68 10.82 -14.40
CA ALA A 92 -25.83 11.53 -14.97
C ALA A 92 -25.45 12.83 -15.72
N SER A 93 -24.17 13.21 -15.76
CA SER A 93 -23.72 14.44 -16.41
C SER A 93 -23.58 14.25 -17.92
N THR A 94 -24.00 15.21 -18.74
CA THR A 94 -23.71 15.17 -20.19
C THR A 94 -22.32 15.71 -20.53
N ASN A 95 -21.58 16.21 -19.55
CA ASN A 95 -20.25 16.76 -19.76
C ASN A 95 -19.21 15.64 -20.00
N GLU A 96 -18.45 15.76 -21.08
CA GLU A 96 -17.45 14.78 -21.51
C GLU A 96 -16.38 14.50 -20.45
N ALA A 97 -15.88 15.51 -19.74
CA ALA A 97 -14.85 15.33 -18.71
C ALA A 97 -15.39 14.58 -17.48
N CYS A 98 -16.67 14.76 -17.13
CA CYS A 98 -17.32 13.98 -16.09
C CYS A 98 -17.48 12.51 -16.50
N GLN A 99 -17.87 12.27 -17.76
CA GLN A 99 -17.99 10.92 -18.31
C GLN A 99 -16.63 10.21 -18.37
N LYS A 100 -15.56 10.89 -18.82
CA LYS A 100 -14.20 10.36 -18.79
C LYS A 100 -13.74 10.04 -17.36
N PHE A 101 -14.04 10.90 -16.39
CA PHE A 101 -13.75 10.62 -14.98
C PHE A 101 -14.45 9.34 -14.50
N VAL A 102 -15.75 9.19 -14.78
CA VAL A 102 -16.53 7.98 -14.43
C VAL A 102 -15.96 6.74 -15.10
N GLN A 103 -15.62 6.81 -16.39
CA GLN A 103 -15.03 5.68 -17.12
C GLN A 103 -13.72 5.21 -16.47
N LYS A 104 -12.85 6.14 -16.08
CA LYS A 104 -11.61 5.81 -15.35
C LYS A 104 -11.92 5.22 -13.98
N PHE A 105 -12.83 5.83 -13.25
CA PHE A 105 -13.24 5.35 -11.92
C PHE A 105 -13.80 3.93 -12.01
N ASP A 106 -14.76 3.67 -12.89
CA ASP A 106 -15.43 2.37 -13.03
C ASP A 106 -14.49 1.30 -13.61
N ALA A 107 -13.50 1.71 -14.41
CA ALA A 107 -12.44 0.82 -14.86
C ALA A 107 -11.59 0.34 -13.68
N LEU A 108 -11.13 1.23 -12.79
CA LEU A 108 -10.22 0.90 -11.70
C LEU A 108 -10.91 0.35 -10.45
N PHE A 109 -12.07 0.91 -10.10
CA PHE A 109 -12.73 0.69 -8.84
C PHE A 109 -14.12 0.09 -9.01
N ARG A 110 -14.52 -0.68 -8.01
CA ARG A 110 -15.91 -1.02 -7.72
C ARG A 110 -16.27 -0.33 -6.42
N LEU A 111 -17.38 0.39 -6.42
CA LEU A 111 -17.94 0.99 -5.21
C LEU A 111 -19.28 0.31 -4.90
N GLU A 112 -19.46 -0.06 -3.63
CA GLU A 112 -20.72 -0.57 -3.12
C GLU A 112 -21.16 0.20 -1.87
N GLU A 113 -22.47 0.36 -1.73
CA GLU A 113 -23.08 0.91 -0.54
C GLU A 113 -23.97 -0.16 0.08
N ILE A 114 -23.66 -0.55 1.31
CA ILE A 114 -24.39 -1.58 2.04
C ILE A 114 -24.81 -1.07 3.42
N TYR A 115 -25.84 -1.71 4.00
CA TYR A 115 -26.39 -1.32 5.28
C TYR A 115 -26.41 -2.52 6.24
N GLY A 116 -25.84 -2.33 7.43
CA GLY A 116 -25.93 -3.29 8.53
C GLY A 116 -26.99 -2.84 9.54
N ALA A 117 -28.06 -3.62 9.70
CA ALA A 117 -29.08 -3.36 10.71
C ALA A 117 -28.73 -4.05 12.04
N LEU A 118 -29.05 -3.40 13.16
CA LEU A 118 -28.91 -3.94 14.51
C LEU A 118 -30.23 -3.87 15.26
N GLU A 119 -30.58 -4.97 15.91
CA GLU A 119 -31.59 -4.98 16.96
C GLU A 119 -30.89 -4.88 18.32
N ILE A 120 -31.25 -3.86 19.11
CA ILE A 120 -30.54 -3.51 20.35
C ILE A 120 -31.54 -3.62 21.50
N SER A 121 -31.25 -4.49 22.46
CA SER A 121 -32.10 -4.63 23.65
C SER A 121 -32.11 -3.32 24.47
N PRO A 122 -33.21 -3.00 25.17
CA PRO A 122 -33.29 -1.76 25.96
C PRO A 122 -32.17 -1.62 27.02
N ILE A 123 -31.72 -2.74 27.59
CA ILE A 123 -30.63 -2.76 28.57
C ILE A 123 -29.31 -2.40 27.89
N TYR A 124 -29.04 -2.95 26.70
CA TYR A 124 -27.80 -2.65 26.00
C TYR A 124 -27.80 -1.25 25.39
N LEU A 125 -28.95 -0.75 24.94
CA LEU A 125 -29.10 0.62 24.44
C LEU A 125 -28.65 1.66 25.48
N LYS A 126 -28.94 1.44 26.78
CA LYS A 126 -28.42 2.31 27.85
C LYS A 126 -26.90 2.39 27.88
N LYS A 127 -26.20 1.26 27.66
CA LYS A 127 -24.73 1.23 27.59
C LYS A 127 -24.21 1.95 26.34
N ILE A 128 -24.85 1.73 25.19
CA ILE A 128 -24.48 2.40 23.94
C ILE A 128 -24.70 3.90 24.04
N ASN A 129 -25.81 4.36 24.62
CA ASN A 129 -26.08 5.78 24.85
C ASN A 129 -24.96 6.42 25.68
N ALA A 130 -24.50 5.74 26.73
CA ALA A 130 -23.36 6.23 27.52
C ALA A 130 -22.07 6.34 26.68
N TRP A 131 -21.78 5.36 25.82
CA TRP A 131 -20.60 5.40 24.92
C TRP A 131 -20.68 6.48 23.85
N LEU A 132 -21.89 6.79 23.38
CA LEU A 132 -22.15 7.79 22.35
C LEU A 132 -22.54 9.15 22.93
N HIS A 133 -22.33 9.37 24.24
CA HIS A 133 -22.64 10.63 24.93
C HIS A 133 -24.09 11.11 24.76
N ASN A 134 -25.03 10.16 24.66
CA ASN A 134 -26.46 10.41 24.44
C ASN A 134 -26.78 11.15 23.13
N ASP A 135 -25.90 11.06 22.12
CA ASP A 135 -26.14 11.65 20.80
C ASP A 135 -27.20 10.84 20.03
N GLU A 136 -28.39 11.41 19.89
CA GLU A 136 -29.53 10.79 19.20
C GLU A 136 -29.24 10.44 17.74
N GLN A 137 -28.44 11.25 17.04
CA GLN A 137 -28.09 10.98 15.63
C GLN A 137 -27.16 9.77 15.53
N LEU A 138 -26.18 9.65 16.42
CA LEU A 138 -25.30 8.49 16.46
C LEU A 138 -26.03 7.22 16.90
N ILE A 139 -27.05 7.34 17.76
CA ILE A 139 -27.91 6.22 18.14
C ILE A 139 -28.75 5.74 16.96
N GLU A 140 -29.32 6.63 16.15
CA GLU A 140 -30.02 6.21 14.94
C GLU A 140 -29.07 5.57 13.91
N GLN A 141 -27.87 6.14 13.74
CA GLN A 141 -26.85 5.57 12.87
C GLN A 141 -26.36 4.19 13.33
N ILE A 142 -26.30 3.92 14.65
CA ILE A 142 -25.86 2.60 15.14
C ILE A 142 -26.88 1.50 14.81
N LYS A 143 -28.18 1.82 14.83
CA LYS A 143 -29.26 0.88 14.49
C LYS A 143 -29.22 0.48 13.01
N LYS A 144 -28.80 1.39 12.14
CA LYS A 144 -28.65 1.12 10.70
C LYS A 144 -27.38 1.75 10.17
N GLN A 145 -26.30 0.98 10.24
CA GLN A 145 -24.97 1.44 9.86
C GLN A 145 -24.81 1.40 8.35
N ARG A 146 -24.48 2.56 7.77
CA ARG A 146 -24.09 2.69 6.37
C ARG A 146 -22.60 2.35 6.22
N ILE A 147 -22.29 1.49 5.25
CA ILE A 147 -20.93 1.03 4.97
C ILE A 147 -20.67 1.23 3.47
N ILE A 148 -19.57 1.90 3.13
CA ILE A 148 -19.13 2.07 1.75
C ILE A 148 -17.93 1.15 1.53
N LYS A 149 -18.01 0.30 0.51
CA LYS A 149 -16.91 -0.56 0.08
C LYS A 149 -16.29 0.02 -1.17
N ILE A 150 -14.97 0.13 -1.20
CA ILE A 150 -14.21 0.49 -2.40
C ILE A 150 -13.22 -0.62 -2.66
N TYR A 151 -13.30 -1.21 -3.84
CA TYR A 151 -12.45 -2.32 -4.25
C TYR A 151 -11.69 -1.94 -5.52
N ASN A 152 -10.37 -2.06 -5.49
CA ASN A 152 -9.51 -1.91 -6.65
C ASN A 152 -9.49 -3.21 -7.45
N ARG A 153 -9.98 -3.15 -8.69
CA ARG A 153 -10.18 -4.32 -9.54
C ARG A 153 -8.89 -5.01 -10.00
N TYR A 154 -7.76 -4.31 -9.92
CA TYR A 154 -6.48 -4.81 -10.45
C TYR A 154 -5.45 -5.10 -9.37
N THR A 155 -5.45 -4.33 -8.27
CA THR A 155 -4.55 -4.60 -7.14
C THR A 155 -5.19 -5.48 -6.05
N HIS A 156 -6.50 -5.72 -6.16
CA HIS A 156 -7.32 -6.47 -5.20
C HIS A 156 -7.38 -5.85 -3.80
N GLU A 157 -7.02 -4.58 -3.69
CA GLU A 157 -7.13 -3.84 -2.44
C GLU A 157 -8.58 -3.44 -2.19
N GLU A 158 -9.09 -3.76 -1.00
CA GLU A 158 -10.43 -3.40 -0.56
C GLU A 158 -10.37 -2.55 0.71
N MET A 159 -11.16 -1.48 0.72
CA MET A 159 -11.42 -0.69 1.92
C MET A 159 -12.91 -0.59 2.22
N LEU A 160 -13.25 -0.86 3.48
CA LEU A 160 -14.57 -0.66 4.04
C LEU A 160 -14.58 0.60 4.91
N TYR A 161 -15.38 1.59 4.51
CA TYR A 161 -15.63 2.81 5.28
C TYR A 161 -16.87 2.62 6.13
N ASN A 162 -16.71 2.63 7.46
CA ASN A 162 -17.82 2.65 8.41
C ASN A 162 -17.52 3.63 9.53
N PHE A 163 -18.18 4.78 9.52
CA PHE A 163 -17.95 5.86 10.48
C PHE A 163 -18.19 5.45 11.93
N MET A 164 -19.14 4.54 12.19
CA MET A 164 -19.42 4.04 13.54
C MET A 164 -18.26 3.24 14.12
N ARG A 165 -17.32 2.74 13.30
CA ARG A 165 -16.10 2.07 13.77
C ARG A 165 -15.21 2.99 14.60
N SER A 166 -15.21 4.29 14.31
CA SER A 166 -14.45 5.31 15.06
C SER A 166 -15.05 5.62 16.44
N LYS A 167 -16.32 5.27 16.65
CA LYS A 167 -17.07 5.54 17.89
C LYS A 167 -17.04 4.38 18.89
N ARG A 168 -16.29 3.31 18.57
CA ARG A 168 -16.14 2.16 19.48
C ARG A 168 -15.41 2.60 20.75
N PRO A 169 -15.81 2.11 21.93
CA PRO A 169 -15.11 2.42 23.17
C PRO A 169 -13.65 1.94 23.08
N GLN A 170 -12.73 2.88 23.32
CA GLN A 170 -11.30 2.64 23.33
C GLN A 170 -10.76 2.68 24.76
N SER A 171 -9.82 1.79 25.06
CA SER A 171 -9.00 1.91 26.27
C SER A 171 -8.11 3.13 26.12
N LYS A 172 -8.26 4.12 27.01
CA LYS A 172 -7.33 5.25 27.07
C LYS A 172 -6.09 4.81 27.84
N SER A 173 -4.91 5.04 27.28
CA SER A 173 -3.69 4.99 28.07
C SER A 173 -3.60 6.26 28.91
N GLU A 174 -3.17 6.13 30.16
CA GLU A 174 -2.90 7.27 31.05
C GLU A 174 -1.58 7.97 30.68
N GLN A 175 -0.68 7.28 29.97
CA GLN A 175 0.62 7.81 29.58
C GLN A 175 0.55 8.53 28.22
N SER A 176 1.14 9.74 28.17
CA SER A 176 1.33 10.48 26.92
C SER A 176 2.20 9.68 25.95
N ALA A 177 1.72 9.51 24.72
CA ALA A 177 2.45 8.85 23.65
C ALA A 177 3.77 9.56 23.32
N GLN A 178 3.77 10.90 23.38
CA GLN A 178 4.97 11.71 23.14
C GLN A 178 6.04 11.43 24.19
N ASN A 179 5.69 11.57 25.47
CA ASN A 179 6.65 11.39 26.57
C ASN A 179 7.24 9.97 26.54
N TYR A 180 6.40 8.96 26.33
CA TYR A 180 6.88 7.59 26.24
C TYR A 180 7.83 7.37 25.06
N THR A 181 7.51 7.94 23.90
CA THR A 181 8.38 7.86 22.72
C THR A 181 9.74 8.51 22.97
N LEU A 182 9.76 9.72 23.58
CA LEU A 182 10.99 10.41 23.93
C LEU A 182 11.84 9.62 24.93
N THR A 183 11.21 8.99 25.93
CA THR A 183 11.93 8.10 26.87
C THR A 183 12.61 6.95 26.15
N LEU A 184 11.92 6.27 25.23
CA LEU A 184 12.50 5.16 24.47
C LEU A 184 13.68 5.59 23.59
N LEU A 185 13.62 6.79 22.99
CA LEU A 185 14.73 7.35 22.21
C LEU A 185 15.96 7.62 23.07
N GLU A 186 15.77 8.25 24.24
CA GLU A 186 16.88 8.52 25.17
C GLU A 186 17.49 7.24 25.74
N GLU A 187 16.67 6.24 26.08
CA GLU A 187 17.15 4.96 26.59
C GLU A 187 17.93 4.17 25.54
N SER A 188 17.40 4.10 24.31
CA SER A 188 18.03 3.36 23.21
C SER A 188 19.35 3.97 22.73
N LYS A 189 19.57 5.27 22.94
CA LYS A 189 20.80 5.96 22.51
C LYS A 189 22.05 5.53 23.28
N LYS A 190 21.90 5.17 24.57
CA LYS A 190 23.03 4.94 25.50
C LYS A 190 24.00 3.86 25.02
N ASN A 191 23.48 2.79 24.42
CA ASN A 191 24.26 1.63 23.96
C ASN A 191 23.99 1.33 22.48
N CYS A 192 23.73 2.36 21.67
CA CYS A 192 23.40 2.15 20.26
C CYS A 192 24.65 1.82 19.44
N ASP A 193 24.61 0.68 18.73
CA ASP A 193 25.67 0.24 17.81
C ASP A 193 25.83 1.16 16.60
N PHE A 194 24.79 1.92 16.23
CA PHE A 194 24.80 2.84 15.09
C PHE A 194 25.30 4.24 15.45
N CYS A 195 25.47 4.55 16.73
CA CYS A 195 25.85 5.88 17.19
C CYS A 195 27.35 6.16 17.08
N GLY A 196 27.68 7.43 16.78
CA GLY A 196 29.06 7.92 16.84
C GLY A 196 30.02 7.15 15.94
N LYS A 197 31.06 6.56 16.53
CA LYS A 197 32.01 5.67 15.81
C LYS A 197 31.78 4.20 16.08
N ASN A 198 30.75 3.84 16.87
CA ASN A 198 30.48 2.45 17.22
C ASN A 198 30.19 1.61 15.97
N TYR A 199 29.53 2.22 14.98
CA TYR A 199 29.14 1.51 13.75
C TYR A 199 30.30 0.87 13.00
N LEU A 200 31.51 1.44 13.11
CA LEU A 200 32.71 0.90 12.46
C LEU A 200 33.10 -0.48 13.00
N ASN A 201 32.78 -0.77 14.27
CA ASN A 201 33.16 -2.01 14.95
C ASN A 201 31.95 -2.89 15.32
N SER A 202 30.76 -2.30 15.38
CA SER A 202 29.53 -2.96 15.83
C SER A 202 28.54 -3.26 14.68
N THR A 203 28.91 -2.98 13.43
CA THR A 203 28.05 -3.30 12.27
C THR A 203 28.83 -3.97 11.15
N ALA A 204 28.17 -4.84 10.41
CA ALA A 204 28.74 -5.44 9.21
C ALA A 204 28.76 -4.43 8.05
N GLU A 205 29.63 -4.69 7.07
CA GLU A 205 29.67 -4.00 5.78
C GLU A 205 29.41 -4.99 4.65
N ASP A 206 29.00 -4.48 3.49
CA ASP A 206 28.82 -5.32 2.32
C ASP A 206 30.19 -5.76 1.78
N SER A 207 30.24 -6.80 0.94
CA SER A 207 31.51 -7.34 0.41
C SER A 207 32.38 -6.35 -0.36
N PHE A 208 31.81 -5.21 -0.78
CA PHE A 208 32.50 -4.11 -1.44
C PHE A 208 32.83 -2.94 -0.48
N GLY A 209 32.69 -3.16 0.82
CA GLY A 209 32.89 -2.16 1.86
C GLY A 209 31.66 -1.30 2.13
N ARG A 210 31.87 -0.28 2.96
CA ARG A 210 30.86 0.71 3.34
C ARG A 210 30.79 1.86 2.34
N LEU A 211 29.58 2.33 2.05
CA LEU A 211 29.35 3.61 1.37
C LEU A 211 28.98 4.64 2.43
N GLU A 212 29.57 5.82 2.35
CA GLU A 212 29.38 6.87 3.36
C GLU A 212 29.11 8.21 2.72
N HIS A 213 28.04 8.83 3.18
CA HIS A 213 27.73 10.22 2.94
C HIS A 213 28.01 11.06 4.20
N ARG A 214 27.77 12.37 4.09
CA ARG A 214 27.95 13.31 5.20
C ARG A 214 26.99 13.00 6.35
N LEU A 215 25.73 12.66 6.05
CA LEU A 215 24.68 12.48 7.07
C LEU A 215 24.21 11.04 7.23
N SER A 216 24.68 10.11 6.38
CA SER A 216 24.28 8.71 6.43
C SER A 216 25.42 7.78 5.99
N TYR A 217 25.26 6.49 6.27
CA TYR A 217 26.20 5.44 5.88
C TYR A 217 25.47 4.10 5.67
N THR A 218 26.04 3.19 4.89
CA THR A 218 25.51 1.83 4.73
C THR A 218 25.96 0.94 5.88
N ALA A 219 25.17 -0.05 6.27
CA ALA A 219 25.61 -1.15 7.12
C ALA A 219 24.94 -2.43 6.60
N ALA A 220 25.72 -3.42 6.19
CA ALA A 220 25.14 -4.67 5.70
C ALA A 220 24.26 -5.27 6.80
N ASN A 221 23.04 -5.67 6.43
CA ASN A 221 22.18 -6.32 7.40
C ASN A 221 22.82 -7.67 7.77
N THR A 222 23.11 -7.90 9.04
CA THR A 222 23.72 -9.15 9.52
C THR A 222 22.75 -10.34 9.35
N PHE A 223 21.44 -10.08 9.40
CA PHE A 223 20.38 -11.08 9.26
C PHE A 223 19.59 -10.81 7.97
N LYS A 224 20.26 -11.04 6.84
CA LYS A 224 19.68 -10.74 5.52
C LYS A 224 18.45 -11.62 5.23
N TYR A 225 17.38 -11.03 4.69
CA TYR A 225 16.26 -11.77 4.11
C TYR A 225 16.44 -12.05 2.60
N ASP A 226 17.41 -11.39 1.95
CA ASP A 226 17.80 -11.64 0.55
C ASP A 226 19.31 -11.38 0.37
N ARG A 227 19.89 -11.84 -0.73
CA ARG A 227 21.32 -11.72 -1.06
C ARG A 227 21.83 -10.29 -0.91
N TRP A 228 21.13 -9.34 -1.53
CA TRP A 228 21.46 -7.92 -1.46
C TRP A 228 20.45 -7.22 -0.56
N HIS A 229 20.81 -7.14 0.72
CA HIS A 229 20.04 -6.46 1.76
C HIS A 229 21.00 -5.69 2.68
N THR A 230 20.84 -4.37 2.71
CA THR A 230 21.65 -3.46 3.54
C THR A 230 20.75 -2.56 4.38
N LEU A 231 21.36 -1.84 5.31
CA LEU A 231 20.75 -0.75 6.04
C LEU A 231 21.32 0.57 5.54
N ILE A 232 20.48 1.60 5.41
CA ILE A 232 20.92 2.98 5.23
C ILE A 232 20.65 3.71 6.52
N VAL A 233 21.72 4.05 7.23
CA VAL A 233 21.66 4.49 8.62
C VAL A 233 21.98 5.98 8.67
N SER A 234 21.08 6.78 9.26
CA SER A 234 21.38 8.19 9.50
C SER A 234 22.48 8.31 10.55
N ARG A 235 23.27 9.37 10.54
CA ARG A 235 24.17 9.68 11.67
C ARG A 235 23.41 10.23 12.88
N ASN A 236 22.15 10.64 12.68
CA ASN A 236 21.26 11.11 13.73
C ASN A 236 20.40 9.96 14.29
N HIS A 237 20.55 9.73 15.60
CA HIS A 237 19.78 8.72 16.34
C HIS A 237 18.29 9.05 16.40
N ASP A 238 17.93 10.34 16.40
CA ASP A 238 16.58 10.80 16.63
C ASP A 238 15.69 10.68 15.39
N THR A 239 14.87 9.63 15.38
CA THR A 239 13.89 9.36 14.30
C THR A 239 12.77 10.40 14.23
N LEU A 240 12.54 11.20 15.29
CA LEU A 240 11.46 12.18 15.32
C LEU A 240 11.86 13.55 14.77
N HIS A 241 13.15 13.86 14.65
CA HIS A 241 13.61 15.20 14.25
C HIS A 241 14.59 15.15 13.09
N LEU A 242 14.14 14.52 12.00
CA LEU A 242 14.90 14.47 10.75
C LEU A 242 14.61 15.69 9.89
N THR A 243 15.70 16.29 9.40
CA THR A 243 15.73 17.39 8.44
C THR A 243 15.51 16.90 7.01
N GLU A 244 15.16 17.81 6.10
CA GLU A 244 15.06 17.50 4.66
C GLU A 244 16.40 17.03 4.09
N ASP A 245 17.51 17.59 4.57
CA ASP A 245 18.87 17.20 4.17
C ASP A 245 19.21 15.77 4.59
N GLU A 246 18.87 15.37 5.82
CA GLU A 246 19.10 13.99 6.29
C GLU A 246 18.28 12.98 5.48
N ILE A 247 17.01 13.30 5.23
CA ILE A 247 16.14 12.45 4.40
C ILE A 247 16.72 12.32 2.98
N SER A 248 17.11 13.45 2.38
CA SER A 248 17.70 13.46 1.03
C SER A 248 18.99 12.66 0.97
N ASP A 249 19.89 12.85 1.94
CA ASP A 249 21.19 12.16 2.02
C ASP A 249 21.03 10.64 2.11
N MET A 250 20.07 10.16 2.91
CA MET A 250 19.76 8.73 3.01
C MET A 250 19.21 8.16 1.70
N PHE A 251 18.29 8.86 1.02
CA PHE A 251 17.74 8.37 -0.24
C PHE A 251 18.76 8.41 -1.39
N GLU A 252 19.63 9.42 -1.45
CA GLU A 252 20.74 9.47 -2.41
C GLU A 252 21.73 8.32 -2.17
N LEU A 253 22.11 8.06 -0.91
CA LEU A 253 22.97 6.94 -0.56
C LEU A 253 22.32 5.58 -0.93
N SER A 254 21.00 5.48 -0.81
CA SER A 254 20.27 4.29 -1.22
C SER A 254 20.37 4.06 -2.74
N LYS A 255 20.26 5.13 -3.55
CA LYS A 255 20.43 5.06 -5.02
C LYS A 255 21.86 4.63 -5.37
N GLU A 256 22.87 5.22 -4.73
CA GLU A 256 24.27 4.83 -4.95
C GLU A 256 24.50 3.35 -4.60
N TRP A 257 23.94 2.87 -3.50
CA TRP A 257 24.03 1.47 -3.13
C TRP A 257 23.38 0.54 -4.17
N PHE A 258 22.21 0.91 -4.72
CA PHE A 258 21.58 0.14 -5.79
C PHE A 258 22.44 0.06 -7.05
N GLU A 259 22.99 1.19 -7.49
CA GLU A 259 23.89 1.24 -8.65
C GLU A 259 25.15 0.40 -8.41
N LYS A 260 25.70 0.47 -7.19
CA LYS A 260 26.86 -0.34 -6.80
C LYS A 260 26.56 -1.83 -6.88
N VAL A 261 25.45 -2.27 -6.31
CA VAL A 261 25.03 -3.69 -6.37
C VAL A 261 24.77 -4.12 -7.82
N TYR A 262 24.06 -3.29 -8.60
CA TYR A 262 23.78 -3.57 -10.01
C TYR A 262 25.05 -3.72 -10.84
N SER A 263 26.07 -2.89 -10.58
CA SER A 263 27.37 -2.98 -11.25
C SER A 263 28.13 -4.28 -10.96
N ILE A 264 27.87 -4.90 -9.81
CA ILE A 264 28.47 -6.18 -9.39
C ILE A 264 27.66 -7.34 -9.96
N GLU A 265 26.33 -7.25 -9.94
CA GLU A 265 25.45 -8.34 -10.29
C GLU A 265 24.16 -7.86 -10.97
N SER A 266 24.27 -7.53 -12.26
CA SER A 266 23.24 -6.87 -13.08
C SER A 266 21.93 -7.64 -13.29
N LYS A 267 21.83 -8.87 -12.78
CA LYS A 267 20.58 -9.65 -12.76
C LYS A 267 19.63 -9.23 -11.63
N TYR A 268 20.12 -8.50 -10.63
CA TYR A 268 19.30 -7.91 -9.57
C TYR A 268 18.88 -6.51 -10.00
N THR A 269 17.58 -6.28 -10.20
CA THR A 269 17.10 -5.09 -10.91
C THR A 269 16.00 -4.34 -10.19
N CYS A 270 15.33 -4.95 -9.21
CA CYS A 270 14.13 -4.40 -8.57
C CYS A 270 14.47 -3.74 -7.24
N PRO A 271 14.57 -2.40 -7.16
CA PRO A 271 14.99 -1.71 -5.95
C PRO A 271 13.79 -1.51 -5.02
N GLU A 272 13.99 -1.87 -3.75
CA GLU A 272 13.00 -1.71 -2.69
C GLU A 272 13.63 -1.06 -1.46
N MET A 273 12.84 -0.24 -0.79
CA MET A 273 13.18 0.34 0.51
C MET A 273 12.00 0.16 1.46
N ILE A 274 12.29 -0.16 2.71
CA ILE A 274 11.32 -0.18 3.79
C ILE A 274 11.87 0.59 4.99
N TRP A 275 10.98 1.15 5.79
CA TRP A 275 11.35 1.82 7.03
C TRP A 275 10.24 1.67 8.05
N ASP A 276 10.59 1.08 9.19
CA ASP A 276 9.78 1.08 10.38
C ASP A 276 10.40 2.00 11.44
N ALA A 277 9.57 2.85 12.03
CA ALA A 277 9.94 3.67 13.17
C ALA A 277 9.13 3.26 14.40
N MET A 278 9.82 3.09 15.52
CA MET A 278 9.29 2.67 16.82
C MET A 278 8.86 1.19 16.90
N PRO A 279 8.89 0.57 18.10
CA PRO A 279 8.52 -0.83 18.29
C PRO A 279 7.12 -1.18 17.81
N LYS A 280 6.19 -0.22 17.87
CA LYS A 280 4.80 -0.41 17.42
C LYS A 280 4.69 -0.73 15.93
N SER A 281 5.69 -0.32 15.15
CA SER A 281 5.78 -0.57 13.70
C SER A 281 6.59 -1.83 13.38
N GLY A 282 7.24 -2.45 14.38
CA GLY A 282 8.13 -3.60 14.18
C GLY A 282 9.61 -3.25 14.13
N ALA A 283 9.99 -1.99 14.38
CA ALA A 283 11.39 -1.59 14.41
C ALA A 283 12.15 -2.29 15.55
N SER A 284 13.20 -3.05 15.20
CA SER A 284 14.09 -3.71 16.16
C SER A 284 15.15 -2.77 16.73
N GLN A 285 15.41 -1.65 16.06
CA GLN A 285 16.33 -0.60 16.48
C GLN A 285 15.62 0.74 16.43
N MET A 286 15.83 1.58 17.44
CA MET A 286 15.22 2.91 17.54
C MET A 286 15.92 3.97 16.69
N HIS A 287 17.21 3.76 16.42
CA HIS A 287 18.03 4.66 15.63
C HIS A 287 17.50 4.72 14.19
N THR A 288 17.48 5.90 13.59
CA THR A 288 16.97 6.14 12.23
C THR A 288 17.69 5.30 11.17
N HIS A 289 16.99 4.36 10.54
CA HIS A 289 17.53 3.59 9.42
C HIS A 289 16.45 3.11 8.44
N LEU A 290 16.80 3.05 7.15
CA LEU A 290 16.07 2.32 6.13
C LEU A 290 16.62 0.89 6.06
N GLN A 291 15.80 -0.07 5.68
CA GLN A 291 16.28 -1.31 5.11
C GLN A 291 16.10 -1.26 3.60
N VAL A 292 17.14 -1.65 2.86
CA VAL A 292 17.21 -1.50 1.40
C VAL A 292 17.63 -2.81 0.78
N SER A 293 16.92 -3.24 -0.26
CA SER A 293 17.22 -4.47 -0.98
C SER A 293 17.10 -4.29 -2.49
N LEU A 294 17.88 -5.08 -3.22
CA LEU A 294 17.78 -5.17 -4.68
C LEU A 294 17.37 -6.59 -5.03
N GLY A 295 16.13 -6.76 -5.50
CA GLY A 295 15.52 -8.06 -5.80
C GLY A 295 15.92 -8.62 -7.18
N PHE A 296 15.87 -9.94 -7.29
CA PHE A 296 16.17 -10.67 -8.53
C PHE A 296 14.96 -10.69 -9.47
N ASP A 297 14.97 -9.88 -10.53
CA ASP A 297 13.98 -9.83 -11.64
C ASP A 297 12.50 -9.58 -11.24
N ILE A 298 12.19 -9.58 -9.94
CA ILE A 298 10.84 -9.40 -9.40
C ILE A 298 10.90 -8.59 -8.10
N TYR A 299 9.84 -7.80 -7.85
CA TYR A 299 9.65 -7.14 -6.57
C TYR A 299 9.10 -8.11 -5.51
N TYR A 300 9.16 -7.71 -4.25
CA TYR A 300 8.56 -8.48 -3.18
C TYR A 300 7.02 -8.36 -3.17
N GLY A 301 6.36 -9.37 -2.59
CA GLY A 301 4.98 -9.77 -2.91
C GLY A 301 3.93 -8.67 -3.12
N ASN A 302 3.77 -7.71 -2.19
CA ASN A 302 2.73 -6.67 -2.30
C ASN A 302 3.02 -5.66 -3.43
N ILE A 303 4.29 -5.33 -3.63
CA ILE A 303 4.74 -4.42 -4.67
C ILE A 303 4.59 -5.08 -6.02
N GLU A 304 5.00 -6.34 -6.12
CA GLU A 304 4.82 -7.12 -7.34
C GLU A 304 3.36 -7.28 -7.72
N ARG A 305 2.47 -7.54 -6.74
CA ARG A 305 1.01 -7.54 -6.98
C ARG A 305 0.54 -6.23 -7.59
N THR A 306 1.04 -5.09 -7.11
CA THR A 306 0.70 -3.77 -7.65
C THR A 306 1.20 -3.60 -9.09
N ARG A 307 2.45 -4.01 -9.37
CA ARG A 307 3.03 -3.98 -10.72
C ARG A 307 2.24 -4.86 -11.70
N GLN A 308 1.89 -6.08 -11.28
CA GLN A 308 1.09 -7.00 -12.10
C GLN A 308 -0.31 -6.48 -12.36
N GLY A 309 -0.95 -5.90 -11.34
CA GLY A 309 -2.24 -5.22 -11.48
C GLY A 309 -2.17 -4.06 -12.48
N ALA A 310 -1.14 -3.20 -12.38
CA ALA A 310 -0.92 -2.12 -13.32
C ALA A 310 -0.68 -2.60 -14.76
N ARG A 311 0.02 -3.73 -14.92
CA ARG A 311 0.22 -4.39 -16.22
C ARG A 311 -1.09 -4.91 -16.79
N PHE A 312 -1.85 -5.64 -15.99
CA PHE A 312 -3.15 -6.19 -16.40
C PHE A 312 -4.14 -5.07 -16.74
N TYR A 313 -4.12 -3.96 -15.99
CA TYR A 313 -4.88 -2.76 -16.31
C TYR A 313 -4.59 -2.27 -17.73
N ALA A 314 -3.33 -2.04 -18.09
CA ALA A 314 -3.00 -1.53 -19.41
C ALA A 314 -3.46 -2.47 -20.53
N GLN A 315 -3.31 -3.79 -20.34
CA GLN A 315 -3.77 -4.80 -21.30
C GLN A 315 -5.29 -4.77 -21.52
N MET A 316 -6.05 -4.48 -20.48
CA MET A 316 -7.52 -4.43 -20.53
C MET A 316 -8.07 -3.06 -20.94
N ASN A 317 -7.23 -2.03 -20.99
CA ASN A 317 -7.64 -0.64 -21.16
C ASN A 317 -6.82 0.09 -22.25
N ASP A 318 -6.58 -0.59 -23.38
CA ASP A 318 -5.96 -0.04 -24.59
C ASP A 318 -4.59 0.62 -24.36
N GLY A 319 -3.77 0.03 -23.49
CA GLY A 319 -2.42 0.50 -23.20
C GLY A 319 -2.35 1.72 -22.26
N ARG A 320 -3.49 2.16 -21.69
CA ARG A 320 -3.50 3.26 -20.70
C ARG A 320 -2.66 2.92 -19.48
N ASN A 321 -1.99 3.95 -18.96
CA ASN A 321 -1.18 3.82 -17.75
C ASN A 321 -2.06 3.79 -16.50
N TYR A 322 -1.96 2.72 -15.72
CA TYR A 322 -2.69 2.55 -14.45
C TYR A 322 -2.50 3.74 -13.50
N PHE A 323 -1.25 4.18 -13.29
CA PHE A 323 -0.95 5.24 -12.32
C PHE A 323 -1.41 6.62 -12.79
N ASN A 324 -1.46 6.85 -14.10
CA ASN A 324 -2.02 8.10 -14.63
C ASN A 324 -3.51 8.20 -14.31
N ASP A 325 -4.27 7.13 -14.57
CA ASP A 325 -5.70 7.12 -14.31
C ASP A 325 -6.01 7.07 -12.81
N TYR A 326 -5.19 6.34 -12.03
CA TYR A 326 -5.24 6.36 -10.57
C TYR A 326 -5.03 7.79 -10.03
N LEU A 327 -3.98 8.48 -10.45
CA LEU A 327 -3.69 9.85 -10.02
C LEU A 327 -4.80 10.81 -10.46
N HIS A 328 -5.27 10.73 -11.70
CA HIS A 328 -6.32 11.60 -12.24
C HIS A 328 -7.63 11.47 -11.45
N ILE A 329 -8.05 10.24 -11.09
CA ILE A 329 -9.23 10.01 -10.25
C ILE A 329 -9.08 10.73 -8.91
N HIS A 330 -7.95 10.56 -8.24
CA HIS A 330 -7.72 11.16 -6.93
C HIS A 330 -7.63 12.69 -7.02
N GLN A 331 -7.05 13.25 -8.09
CA GLN A 331 -7.03 14.69 -8.34
C GLN A 331 -8.44 15.25 -8.52
N ALA A 332 -9.26 14.61 -9.35
CA ALA A 332 -10.65 15.00 -9.56
C ALA A 332 -11.46 14.94 -8.26
N LEU A 333 -11.16 13.96 -7.39
CA LEU A 333 -11.75 13.80 -6.07
C LEU A 333 -11.12 14.71 -5.00
N GLU A 334 -10.20 15.61 -5.31
CA GLU A 334 -9.56 16.47 -4.30
C GLU A 334 -8.83 15.70 -3.17
N LEU A 335 -8.22 14.57 -3.50
CA LEU A 335 -7.48 13.70 -2.58
C LEU A 335 -5.97 13.71 -2.85
N THR A 336 -5.47 14.76 -3.51
CA THR A 336 -4.06 14.89 -3.90
C THR A 336 -3.47 16.24 -3.54
N ILE A 337 -2.20 16.25 -3.13
CA ILE A 337 -1.43 17.45 -2.85
C ILE A 337 -0.17 17.42 -3.72
N PRO A 338 -0.03 18.31 -4.72
CA PRO A 338 1.18 18.38 -5.54
C PRO A 338 2.32 19.02 -4.76
N ILE A 339 3.52 18.45 -4.87
CA ILE A 339 4.79 19.02 -4.40
C ILE A 339 5.75 18.98 -5.59
N GLY A 340 5.92 20.10 -6.28
CA GLY A 340 6.70 20.13 -7.54
C GLY A 340 6.17 19.09 -8.55
N ASN A 341 7.01 18.13 -8.92
CA ASN A 341 6.68 17.05 -9.85
C ASN A 341 6.23 15.74 -9.19
N VAL A 342 5.91 15.74 -7.89
CA VAL A 342 5.34 14.58 -7.20
C VAL A 342 3.96 14.88 -6.64
N HIS A 343 3.18 13.82 -6.36
CA HIS A 343 1.87 13.94 -5.74
C HIS A 343 1.80 13.10 -4.48
N ILE A 344 1.30 13.71 -3.40
CA ILE A 344 0.87 13.01 -2.18
C ILE A 344 -0.61 12.69 -2.33
N LEU A 345 -1.00 11.44 -2.16
CA LEU A 345 -2.36 10.92 -2.32
C LEU A 345 -2.90 10.42 -0.98
N VAL A 346 -4.06 10.94 -0.59
CA VAL A 346 -4.90 10.34 0.45
C VAL A 346 -5.87 9.37 -0.23
N HIS A 347 -5.32 8.23 -0.67
CA HIS A 347 -6.00 7.34 -1.61
C HIS A 347 -7.23 6.61 -1.05
N LEU A 348 -8.07 6.08 -1.95
CA LEU A 348 -9.40 5.48 -1.66
C LEU A 348 -9.35 4.06 -1.09
N THR A 349 -8.21 3.37 -1.17
CA THR A 349 -8.05 1.99 -0.69
C THR A 349 -6.84 1.86 0.23
N PRO A 350 -6.77 2.61 1.35
CA PRO A 350 -5.66 2.50 2.27
C PRO A 350 -5.66 1.14 3.00
N ILE A 351 -4.57 0.80 3.66
CA ILE A 351 -4.48 -0.33 4.58
C ILE A 351 -4.97 0.08 5.98
N LYS A 352 -4.82 1.35 6.35
CA LYS A 352 -5.28 1.95 7.61
C LYS A 352 -5.64 3.43 7.49
N ASP A 353 -6.29 3.97 8.52
CA ASP A 353 -6.84 5.33 8.55
C ASP A 353 -5.83 6.40 8.09
N LEU A 354 -4.57 6.26 8.53
CA LEU A 354 -3.49 7.24 8.34
C LEU A 354 -2.51 6.90 7.20
N GLU A 355 -2.86 5.98 6.30
CA GLU A 355 -2.01 5.71 5.14
C GLU A 355 -2.09 6.84 4.11
N VAL A 356 -0.92 7.22 3.59
CA VAL A 356 -0.73 8.09 2.43
C VAL A 356 0.16 7.40 1.40
N MET A 357 0.00 7.79 0.14
CA MET A 357 0.83 7.31 -0.96
C MET A 357 1.52 8.50 -1.62
N VAL A 358 2.79 8.37 -2.02
CA VAL A 358 3.51 9.37 -2.82
C VAL A 358 3.83 8.76 -4.17
N LEU A 359 3.50 9.48 -5.24
CA LEU A 359 3.77 9.09 -6.63
C LEU A 359 4.69 10.13 -7.30
N GLY A 360 5.74 9.64 -7.95
CA GLY A 360 6.70 10.47 -8.68
C GLY A 360 7.29 9.73 -9.86
N ALA A 361 7.74 10.47 -10.88
CA ALA A 361 8.38 9.87 -12.05
C ALA A 361 9.78 9.31 -11.73
N SER A 362 10.46 9.92 -10.77
CA SER A 362 11.81 9.58 -10.31
C SER A 362 11.97 9.92 -8.82
N LEU A 363 12.98 9.32 -8.20
CA LEU A 363 13.34 9.55 -6.80
C LEU A 363 14.35 10.71 -6.76
N GLU A 364 13.81 11.93 -6.63
CA GLU A 364 14.54 13.20 -6.73
C GLU A 364 14.08 14.18 -5.63
N LYS A 365 14.67 15.38 -5.62
CA LYS A 365 14.45 16.43 -4.61
C LYS A 365 12.97 16.66 -4.22
N ASP A 366 12.07 16.75 -5.19
CA ASP A 366 10.64 16.95 -4.91
C ASP A 366 10.02 15.79 -4.11
N PHE A 367 10.50 14.57 -4.35
CA PHE A 367 10.08 13.36 -3.63
C PHE A 367 10.59 13.40 -2.18
N TYR A 368 11.85 13.78 -1.96
CA TYR A 368 12.42 13.92 -0.62
C TYR A 368 11.70 14.98 0.18
N LYS A 369 11.45 16.14 -0.43
CA LYS A 369 10.67 17.22 0.16
C LYS A 369 9.26 16.77 0.52
N ALA A 370 8.58 16.02 -0.35
CA ALA A 370 7.25 15.50 -0.05
C ALA A 370 7.26 14.59 1.19
N LEU A 371 8.21 13.65 1.28
CA LEU A 371 8.34 12.78 2.44
C LEU A 371 8.68 13.55 3.72
N TYR A 372 9.62 14.50 3.66
CA TYR A 372 9.94 15.39 4.77
C TYR A 372 8.70 16.12 5.29
N LEU A 373 7.92 16.74 4.41
CA LEU A 373 6.71 17.47 4.77
C LEU A 373 5.63 16.55 5.37
N ILE A 374 5.49 15.32 4.86
CA ILE A 374 4.60 14.30 5.43
C ILE A 374 5.06 13.98 6.85
N PHE A 375 6.32 13.61 7.06
CA PHE A 375 6.85 13.28 8.39
C PHE A 375 6.64 14.41 9.38
N ARG A 376 7.00 15.65 9.01
CA ARG A 376 6.80 16.80 9.90
C ARG A 376 5.33 17.05 10.23
N THR A 377 4.44 16.90 9.24
CA THR A 377 3.00 17.07 9.50
C THR A 377 2.48 16.04 10.48
N PHE A 378 2.82 14.76 10.30
CA PHE A 378 2.34 13.71 11.19
C PHE A 378 2.98 13.78 12.58
N ILE A 379 4.29 14.02 12.66
CA ILE A 379 5.02 14.04 13.93
C ILE A 379 4.70 15.31 14.72
N ASP A 380 4.84 16.49 14.11
CA ASP A 380 4.74 17.74 14.85
C ASP A 380 3.28 18.19 15.05
N ASP A 381 2.41 17.99 14.03
CA ASP A 381 1.04 18.52 14.08
C ASP A 381 0.01 17.45 14.50
N LEU A 382 0.19 16.19 14.10
CA LEU A 382 -0.74 15.10 14.43
C LEU A 382 -0.27 14.23 15.60
N GLN A 383 0.97 14.39 16.07
CA GLN A 383 1.57 13.64 17.17
C GLN A 383 1.55 12.13 16.96
N GLU A 384 1.76 11.71 15.71
CA GLU A 384 1.88 10.30 15.32
C GLU A 384 3.36 9.97 15.12
N TYR A 385 3.91 9.10 15.98
CA TYR A 385 5.35 8.88 16.07
C TYR A 385 5.83 7.54 15.51
N SER A 386 4.91 6.57 15.40
CA SER A 386 5.19 5.23 14.90
C SER A 386 4.71 5.15 13.45
N PHE A 387 5.56 4.71 12.53
CA PHE A 387 5.18 4.53 11.14
C PHE A 387 5.87 3.35 10.49
N SER A 388 5.24 2.85 9.42
CA SER A 388 5.82 1.89 8.48
C SER A 388 5.69 2.46 7.08
N PHE A 389 6.72 2.37 6.24
CA PHE A 389 6.55 2.53 4.80
C PHE A 389 7.29 1.48 3.99
N GLY A 390 6.77 1.29 2.78
CA GLY A 390 7.46 0.60 1.69
C GLY A 390 7.51 1.50 0.46
N MET A 391 8.65 1.49 -0.21
CA MET A 391 8.89 2.22 -1.45
C MET A 391 9.50 1.28 -2.47
N PHE A 392 9.05 1.40 -3.71
CA PHE A 392 9.68 0.75 -4.84
C PHE A 392 9.97 1.74 -5.96
N LEU A 393 11.10 1.51 -6.61
CA LEU A 393 11.58 2.29 -7.74
C LEU A 393 11.39 1.48 -9.02
N PRO A 394 11.34 2.12 -10.20
CA PRO A 394 11.42 1.41 -11.47
C PRO A 394 12.64 0.45 -11.51
N PRO A 395 12.58 -0.66 -12.26
CA PRO A 395 13.72 -1.55 -12.40
C PRO A 395 14.94 -0.82 -12.99
N LEU A 396 16.15 -1.19 -12.56
CA LEU A 396 17.40 -0.56 -13.01
C LEU A 396 17.76 -0.89 -14.46
N ASN A 397 17.31 -2.04 -14.96
CA ASN A 397 17.41 -2.32 -16.39
C ASN A 397 16.35 -1.50 -17.13
N GLU A 398 16.80 -0.50 -17.92
CA GLU A 398 15.93 0.39 -18.72
C GLU A 398 14.92 -0.34 -19.62
N THR A 399 15.11 -1.64 -19.82
CA THR A 399 14.08 -2.56 -20.29
C THR A 399 13.01 -2.73 -19.22
N SER A 400 12.12 -1.74 -19.14
CA SER A 400 10.75 -1.96 -18.74
C SER A 400 10.30 -3.34 -19.23
N ILE A 401 10.06 -4.26 -18.31
CA ILE A 401 9.64 -5.61 -18.67
C ILE A 401 8.35 -5.45 -19.48
N ASN A 402 8.45 -5.59 -20.81
CA ASN A 402 7.40 -5.34 -21.80
C ASN A 402 6.90 -3.88 -21.98
N GLY A 403 7.72 -2.84 -21.76
CA GLY A 403 7.29 -1.44 -22.00
C GLY A 403 6.62 -0.75 -20.80
N HIS A 404 6.47 -1.46 -19.67
CA HIS A 404 5.92 -0.95 -18.41
C HIS A 404 6.99 -0.28 -17.53
N VAL A 405 7.13 1.04 -17.63
CA VAL A 405 7.91 1.81 -16.63
C VAL A 405 6.97 2.17 -15.49
N MET A 406 7.16 1.53 -14.34
CA MET A 406 6.48 1.89 -13.09
C MET A 406 6.99 3.25 -12.61
N PRO A 407 6.14 4.11 -12.02
CA PRO A 407 6.64 5.27 -11.28
C PRO A 407 7.35 4.84 -10.01
N VAL A 408 8.01 5.80 -9.35
CA VAL A 408 8.37 5.65 -7.94
C VAL A 408 7.09 5.75 -7.13
N VAL A 409 6.85 4.74 -6.30
CA VAL A 409 5.69 4.67 -5.40
C VAL A 409 6.18 4.45 -3.99
N CYS A 410 5.79 5.34 -3.10
CA CYS A 410 5.98 5.18 -1.66
C CYS A 410 4.62 5.09 -0.98
N ARG A 411 4.47 4.17 -0.03
CA ARG A 411 3.27 4.02 0.79
C ARG A 411 3.67 4.05 2.25
N LEU A 412 3.18 5.04 2.97
CA LEU A 412 3.51 5.30 4.37
C LEU A 412 2.25 5.27 5.20
N VAL A 413 2.26 4.50 6.28
CA VAL A 413 1.17 4.40 7.23
C VAL A 413 1.67 4.73 8.63
N PHE A 414 1.07 5.74 9.26
CA PHE A 414 1.27 5.98 10.68
C PHE A 414 0.45 4.98 11.49
N ARG A 415 1.13 4.33 12.42
CA ARG A 415 0.61 3.29 13.30
C ARG A 415 -0.08 3.91 14.49
N ASN A 416 -0.86 3.12 15.22
CA ASN A 416 -1.46 3.60 16.47
C ASN A 416 -0.38 4.05 17.46
N PRO A 417 -0.72 4.94 18.43
CA PRO A 417 0.18 5.31 19.51
C PRO A 417 0.87 4.10 20.16
N ILE A 418 2.16 4.22 20.42
CA ILE A 418 2.97 3.16 21.03
C ILE A 418 2.46 2.75 22.43
N THR A 419 1.80 3.66 23.14
CA THR A 419 1.19 3.41 24.46
C THR A 419 -0.12 2.61 24.37
N ASN A 420 -0.67 2.40 23.17
CA ASN A 420 -1.87 1.58 23.00
C ASN A 420 -1.52 0.10 23.14
N LEU A 421 -2.19 -0.58 24.07
CA LEU A 421 -2.07 -2.02 24.27
C LEU A 421 -2.48 -2.82 23.01
N ARG A 422 -3.54 -2.37 22.32
CA ARG A 422 -4.08 -3.09 21.15
C ARG A 422 -3.16 -2.94 19.95
N ALA A 423 -2.89 -4.05 19.26
CA ALA A 423 -2.31 -4.02 17.93
C ALA A 423 -3.23 -3.24 16.98
N ASP A 424 -2.64 -2.55 16.03
CA ASP A 424 -3.37 -1.75 15.04
C ASP A 424 -3.79 -2.56 13.82
N MET A 425 -3.01 -3.57 13.45
CA MET A 425 -3.37 -4.59 12.48
C MET A 425 -3.87 -5.86 13.18
N ASN A 426 -4.85 -6.51 12.56
CA ASN A 426 -5.44 -7.76 13.04
C ASN A 426 -5.71 -8.70 11.85
N GLY A 427 -6.29 -9.88 12.13
CA GLY A 427 -6.56 -10.88 11.10
C GLY A 427 -7.41 -10.37 9.92
N LEU A 428 -8.27 -9.37 10.15
CA LEU A 428 -9.04 -8.74 9.08
C LEU A 428 -8.11 -8.05 8.07
N ASP A 429 -7.14 -7.27 8.56
CA ASP A 429 -6.22 -6.49 7.72
C ASP A 429 -5.18 -7.39 7.04
N LEU A 430 -4.80 -8.50 7.69
CA LEU A 430 -3.77 -9.42 7.18
C LEU A 430 -4.30 -10.41 6.14
N TYR A 431 -5.55 -10.85 6.27
CA TYR A 431 -6.09 -11.97 5.47
C TYR A 431 -7.35 -11.64 4.69
N THR A 432 -7.95 -10.46 4.89
CA THR A 432 -9.18 -10.06 4.22
C THR A 432 -9.09 -8.61 3.72
N SER A 433 -9.82 -7.68 4.35
CA SER A 433 -9.97 -6.30 3.93
C SER A 433 -9.94 -5.36 5.12
N SER A 434 -9.28 -4.21 4.97
CA SER A 434 -9.22 -3.24 6.06
C SER A 434 -10.54 -2.49 6.23
N VAL A 435 -10.80 -2.04 7.46
CA VAL A 435 -11.95 -1.19 7.80
C VAL A 435 -11.45 0.08 8.47
N VAL A 436 -11.82 1.22 7.90
CA VAL A 436 -11.48 2.55 8.42
C VAL A 436 -12.71 3.29 8.93
N GLY A 437 -12.49 4.08 9.97
CA GLY A 437 -13.54 4.88 10.61
C GLY A 437 -13.36 6.38 10.42
N LYS A 438 -12.16 6.82 9.98
CA LYS A 438 -11.87 8.23 9.72
C LYS A 438 -12.16 8.58 8.27
N ASP A 439 -12.73 9.77 8.06
CA ASP A 439 -12.91 10.31 6.71
C ASP A 439 -11.55 10.70 6.11
N ARG A 440 -11.26 10.21 4.89
CA ARG A 440 -10.05 10.52 4.13
C ARG A 440 -9.90 12.02 3.86
N TYR A 441 -11.00 12.74 3.68
CA TYR A 441 -10.96 14.18 3.46
C TYR A 441 -10.55 14.96 4.70
N VAL A 442 -10.74 14.42 5.90
CA VAL A 442 -10.18 15.01 7.14
C VAL A 442 -8.66 14.92 7.10
N LEU A 443 -8.12 13.74 6.80
CA LEU A 443 -6.67 13.53 6.70
C LEU A 443 -6.05 14.39 5.59
N TYR A 444 -6.69 14.48 4.43
CA TYR A 444 -6.25 15.37 3.34
C TYR A 444 -6.14 16.83 3.80
N ARG A 445 -7.14 17.35 4.54
CA ARG A 445 -7.10 18.73 5.05
C ARG A 445 -5.98 18.93 6.06
N GLN A 446 -5.81 17.98 6.99
CA GLN A 446 -4.72 18.02 7.97
C GLN A 446 -3.35 18.05 7.30
N LEU A 447 -3.14 17.18 6.30
CA LEU A 447 -1.91 17.14 5.51
C LEU A 447 -1.69 18.44 4.74
N LYS A 448 -2.71 18.93 4.05
CA LYS A 448 -2.65 20.19 3.29
C LYS A 448 -2.29 21.37 4.19
N GLN A 449 -2.89 21.45 5.37
CA GLN A 449 -2.58 22.51 6.35
C GLN A 449 -1.15 22.40 6.89
N GLY A 450 -0.70 21.21 7.28
CA GLY A 450 0.66 20.99 7.76
C GLY A 450 1.73 21.30 6.71
N ILE A 451 1.46 20.94 5.44
CA ILE A 451 2.32 21.28 4.31
C ILE A 451 2.36 22.80 4.08
N LEU A 452 1.20 23.46 4.05
CA LEU A 452 1.11 24.92 3.84
C LEU A 452 1.82 25.71 4.95
N LYS A 453 1.82 25.20 6.19
CA LYS A 453 2.53 25.79 7.34
C LYS A 453 4.04 25.84 7.13
N ARG A 454 4.61 24.90 6.37
CA ARG A 454 6.06 24.72 6.16
C ARG A 454 6.54 25.12 4.76
N SER A 455 5.60 25.45 3.87
CA SER A 455 5.91 25.89 2.50
C SER A 455 6.00 27.42 2.38
N LYS A 456 5.75 28.14 3.48
CA LYS A 456 6.03 29.56 3.66
C LYS A 456 7.39 29.69 4.34
#